data_AF-A0A7X8DK12-F1
#
_entry.id   AF-A0A7X8DK12-F1
#
_cell.length_a   1.000
_cell.length_b   1.000
_cell.length_c   1.000
_cell.angle_alpha   90.00
_cell.angle_beta   90.00
_cell.angle_gamma   90.00
#
_symmetry.space_group_name_H-M   'P 1'
#
loop_
_entity.id
_entity.type
_entity.pdbx_description
1 polymer ?
#
loop_
_entity_poly.entity_id
_entity_poly.type
_entity_poly.pdbx_seq_one_letter_code
_entity_poly.pdbx_strand_id
1 'polypeptide(L)'
;MNLFDKIKDRYNILTIILVIVMLALSFRLATLTVAQGDYYRDIADNKRLKEIYVTAPRGEIRDRNGKILAENKPSFTVQVLKDELKSVERDEKNRILLQLSRLLEEDGVIYVDDFPIELNVFQYSKEEIYSRENISPMDKVINMIIDHGLLPDILDTYYVNSEYEDHYQFITMNKAIHALEHKGIDVPMEATLNSNGVQLAFDDKKKDIGAWKASHGINPNATARQALIALIDNDKTIIRKIIDHSISRQLTYKILKKRNLTNDLELVEYSLSHDEEYLQQKRDLMKNFDKITFESKAKDDFVNIIISTSLQDLLERVVEVENNRGKKEKVIPGKILLEHMESKGLESPVQIQIDSDEDTVLYTYKSGKGGDEEPIKALIELAQDEGILKDFITSDDIKGIAQETMLGNGINPKISISRWAYISQANKKDWLKRFKIPEEDDGENIFQSLKSHFNIEG
;
A
#
# COMPACT_ATOMS: atom_id res chain seq x y z
N MET A 1 -8.32 -74.78 44.52
CA MET A 1 -7.86 -73.42 44.88
C MET A 1 -8.94 -72.46 44.41
N ASN A 2 -9.60 -71.76 45.33
CA ASN A 2 -10.86 -71.04 45.07
C ASN A 2 -10.67 -69.84 44.13
N LEU A 3 -11.63 -69.63 43.20
CA LEU A 3 -11.64 -68.52 42.24
C LEU A 3 -11.48 -67.13 42.90
N PHE A 4 -11.94 -67.00 44.16
CA PHE A 4 -11.85 -65.77 44.94
C PHE A 4 -10.43 -65.38 45.37
N ASP A 5 -9.50 -66.34 45.52
CA ASP A 5 -8.12 -66.03 45.94
C ASP A 5 -7.26 -65.54 44.78
N LYS A 6 -7.57 -65.95 43.54
CA LYS A 6 -6.93 -65.43 42.31
C LYS A 6 -7.32 -63.99 42.00
N ILE A 7 -8.50 -63.53 42.44
CA ILE A 7 -8.99 -62.16 42.19
C ILE A 7 -8.27 -61.13 43.08
N LYS A 8 -7.63 -61.54 44.17
CA LYS A 8 -6.88 -60.63 45.06
C LYS A 8 -5.45 -60.31 44.59
N ASP A 9 -4.99 -60.94 43.51
CA ASP A 9 -3.70 -60.64 42.91
C ASP A 9 -3.78 -59.31 42.11
N ARG A 10 -2.87 -58.39 42.38
CA ARG A 10 -2.80 -57.07 41.72
C ARG A 10 -2.72 -57.18 40.20
N TYR A 11 -2.06 -58.22 39.69
CA TYR A 11 -1.94 -58.47 38.25
C TYR A 11 -3.28 -58.86 37.61
N ASN A 12 -4.08 -59.70 38.29
CA ASN A 12 -5.40 -60.10 37.79
C ASN A 12 -6.40 -58.95 37.84
N ILE A 13 -6.33 -58.08 38.85
CA ILE A 13 -7.17 -56.88 38.93
C ILE A 13 -6.88 -55.94 37.74
N LEU A 14 -5.61 -55.68 37.44
CA LEU A 14 -5.22 -54.85 36.29
C LEU A 14 -5.67 -55.47 34.96
N THR A 15 -5.54 -56.79 34.81
CA THR A 15 -5.98 -57.51 33.62
C THR A 15 -7.49 -57.42 33.44
N ILE A 16 -8.28 -57.56 34.51
CA ILE A 16 -9.74 -57.43 34.47
C ILE A 16 -10.15 -56.01 34.06
N ILE A 17 -9.50 -54.97 34.63
CA ILE A 17 -9.78 -53.58 34.26
C ILE A 17 -9.48 -53.35 32.79
N LEU A 18 -8.33 -53.83 32.29
CA LEU A 18 -7.97 -53.71 30.87
C LEU A 18 -9.00 -54.38 29.96
N VAL A 19 -9.45 -55.59 30.31
CA VAL A 19 -10.48 -56.32 29.55
C VAL A 19 -11.81 -55.55 29.55
N ILE A 20 -12.21 -54.95 30.67
CA ILE A 20 -13.42 -54.12 30.75
C ILE A 20 -13.30 -52.88 29.83
N VAL A 21 -12.15 -52.20 29.84
CA VAL A 21 -11.91 -51.04 28.95
C VAL A 21 -11.95 -51.47 27.48
N MET A 22 -11.30 -52.57 27.13
CA MET A 22 -11.32 -53.11 25.75
C MET A 22 -12.72 -53.51 25.30
N LEU A 23 -13.53 -54.08 26.19
CA LEU A 23 -14.94 -54.37 25.92
C LEU A 23 -15.76 -53.09 25.72
N ALA A 24 -15.54 -52.07 26.55
CA ALA A 24 -16.22 -50.78 26.40
C ALA A 24 -15.88 -50.09 25.07
N LEU A 25 -14.61 -50.10 24.66
CA LEU A 25 -14.17 -49.57 23.37
C LEU A 25 -14.73 -50.39 22.20
N SER A 26 -14.75 -51.72 22.30
CA SER A 26 -15.31 -52.60 21.28
C SER A 26 -16.81 -52.37 21.10
N PHE A 27 -17.54 -52.19 22.21
CA PHE A 27 -18.96 -51.85 22.17
C PHE A 27 -19.17 -50.47 21.53
N ARG A 28 -18.37 -49.47 21.91
CA ARG A 28 -18.44 -48.13 21.29
C ARG A 28 -18.16 -48.20 19.79
N LEU A 29 -17.16 -48.97 19.37
CA LEU A 29 -16.86 -49.16 17.97
C LEU A 29 -18.03 -49.81 17.24
N ALA A 30 -18.62 -50.88 17.78
CA ALA A 30 -19.80 -51.52 17.22
C ALA A 30 -21.01 -50.57 17.14
N THR A 31 -21.19 -49.67 18.11
CA THR A 31 -22.26 -48.65 18.02
C THR A 31 -22.03 -47.68 16.85
N LEU A 32 -20.78 -47.27 16.61
CA LEU A 32 -20.45 -46.36 15.50
C LEU A 32 -20.52 -47.06 14.14
N THR A 33 -20.03 -48.29 14.04
CA THR A 33 -19.88 -49.00 12.76
C THR A 33 -21.11 -49.83 12.37
N VAL A 34 -21.82 -50.40 13.33
CA VAL A 34 -23.00 -51.25 13.07
C VAL A 34 -24.29 -50.50 13.33
N ALA A 35 -24.48 -49.95 14.54
CA ALA A 35 -25.74 -49.31 14.90
C ALA A 35 -25.94 -47.96 14.19
N GLN A 36 -24.87 -47.19 14.00
CA GLN A 36 -24.88 -45.88 13.33
C GLN A 36 -24.16 -45.90 11.97
N GLY A 37 -23.78 -47.08 11.49
CA GLY A 37 -22.98 -47.23 10.26
C GLY A 37 -23.67 -46.62 9.04
N ASP A 38 -24.96 -46.90 8.87
CA ASP A 38 -25.74 -46.36 7.75
C ASP A 38 -25.87 -44.84 7.81
N TYR A 39 -26.04 -44.27 9.02
CA TYR A 39 -26.08 -42.80 9.22
C TYR A 39 -24.75 -42.14 8.85
N TYR A 40 -23.62 -42.69 9.32
CA TYR A 40 -22.30 -42.14 8.99
C TYR A 40 -21.91 -42.38 7.53
N ARG A 41 -22.39 -43.46 6.91
CA ARG A 41 -22.20 -43.73 5.48
C ARG A 41 -22.98 -42.75 4.61
N ASP A 42 -24.22 -42.45 4.96
CA ASP A 42 -25.02 -41.43 4.27
C ASP A 42 -24.38 -40.03 4.36
N ILE A 43 -23.87 -39.64 5.54
CA ILE A 43 -23.10 -38.39 5.68
C ILE A 43 -21.85 -38.38 4.80
N ALA A 44 -21.13 -39.50 4.69
CA ALA A 44 -19.92 -39.60 3.89
C ALA A 44 -20.23 -39.52 2.38
N ASP A 45 -21.28 -40.21 1.92
CA ASP A 45 -21.70 -40.18 0.52
C ASP A 45 -22.27 -38.80 0.14
N ASN A 46 -23.03 -38.15 1.01
CA ASN A 46 -23.52 -36.78 0.80
C ASN A 46 -22.39 -35.74 0.81
N LYS A 47 -21.33 -35.94 1.60
CA LYS A 47 -20.12 -35.10 1.53
C LYS A 47 -19.29 -35.32 0.26
N ARG A 48 -19.52 -36.41 -0.48
CA ARG A 48 -18.78 -36.73 -1.72
C ARG A 48 -19.25 -35.88 -2.91
N LEU A 49 -20.50 -35.41 -2.89
CA LEU A 49 -21.08 -34.58 -3.93
C LEU A 49 -21.06 -33.12 -3.50
N LYS A 50 -20.15 -32.34 -4.08
CA LYS A 50 -20.17 -30.89 -3.97
C LYS A 50 -20.87 -30.34 -5.22
N GLU A 51 -22.10 -29.87 -5.07
CA GLU A 51 -22.75 -29.09 -6.12
C GLU A 51 -21.98 -27.76 -6.30
N ILE A 52 -21.33 -27.61 -7.46
CA ILE A 52 -20.70 -26.35 -7.84
C ILE A 52 -21.68 -25.64 -8.76
N TYR A 53 -22.37 -24.63 -8.23
CA TYR A 53 -23.22 -23.76 -9.03
C TYR A 53 -22.34 -22.95 -9.99
N VAL A 54 -22.43 -23.24 -11.29
CA VAL A 54 -21.80 -22.42 -12.33
C VAL A 54 -22.72 -21.25 -12.62
N THR A 55 -22.23 -20.03 -12.41
CA THR A 55 -23.00 -18.82 -12.75
C THR A 55 -23.05 -18.64 -14.26
N ALA A 56 -24.23 -18.33 -14.80
CA ALA A 56 -24.37 -18.04 -16.23
C ALA A 56 -23.69 -16.69 -16.56
N PRO A 57 -23.03 -16.57 -17.72
CA PRO A 57 -22.45 -15.30 -18.16
C PRO A 57 -23.55 -14.23 -18.33
N ARG A 58 -23.21 -12.96 -18.05
CA ARG A 58 -24.15 -11.85 -18.23
C ARG A 58 -24.42 -11.58 -19.73
N GLY A 59 -25.51 -10.90 -20.05
CA GLY A 59 -25.69 -10.40 -21.43
C GLY A 59 -24.66 -9.33 -21.79
N GLU A 60 -24.22 -9.28 -23.04
CA GLU A 60 -23.39 -8.18 -23.55
C GLU A 60 -24.20 -6.87 -23.58
N ILE A 61 -23.58 -5.76 -23.16
CA ILE A 61 -24.17 -4.43 -23.26
C ILE A 61 -23.62 -3.77 -24.52
N ARG A 62 -24.52 -3.27 -25.37
CA ARG A 62 -24.17 -2.62 -26.65
C ARG A 62 -24.76 -1.20 -26.70
N ASP A 63 -24.08 -0.30 -27.41
CA ASP A 63 -24.62 1.02 -27.75
C ASP A 63 -25.67 0.94 -28.86
N ARG A 64 -26.25 2.08 -29.23
CA ARG A 64 -27.26 2.18 -30.31
C ARG A 64 -26.75 1.76 -31.70
N ASN A 65 -25.43 1.75 -31.89
CA ASN A 65 -24.76 1.39 -33.14
C ASN A 65 -24.26 -0.07 -33.11
N GLY A 66 -24.55 -0.82 -32.04
CA GLY A 66 -24.13 -2.21 -31.87
C GLY A 66 -22.71 -2.39 -31.34
N LYS A 67 -22.02 -1.30 -30.95
CA LYS A 67 -20.67 -1.34 -30.34
C LYS A 67 -20.78 -1.89 -28.92
N ILE A 68 -19.98 -2.92 -28.61
CA ILE A 68 -19.92 -3.52 -27.28
C ILE A 68 -19.34 -2.50 -26.29
N LEU A 69 -20.06 -2.29 -25.18
CA LEU A 69 -19.67 -1.46 -24.05
C LEU A 69 -19.28 -2.30 -22.83
N ALA A 70 -19.86 -3.49 -22.68
CA ALA A 70 -19.49 -4.45 -21.65
C ALA A 70 -19.71 -5.88 -22.14
N GLU A 71 -18.74 -6.75 -21.88
CA GLU A 71 -18.78 -8.19 -22.19
C GLU A 71 -18.25 -8.99 -21.01
N ASN A 72 -18.47 -10.32 -21.02
CA ASN A 72 -17.82 -11.20 -20.05
C ASN A 72 -16.55 -11.76 -20.69
N LYS A 73 -15.43 -11.66 -19.98
CA LYS A 73 -14.19 -12.33 -20.35
C LYS A 73 -13.87 -13.40 -19.30
N PRO A 74 -13.46 -14.61 -19.70
CA PRO A 74 -12.88 -15.55 -18.77
C PRO A 74 -11.62 -14.93 -18.17
N SER A 75 -11.47 -15.01 -16.84
CA SER A 75 -10.28 -14.58 -16.14
C SER A 75 -9.67 -15.79 -15.45
N PHE A 76 -8.36 -15.96 -15.59
CA PHE A 76 -7.62 -16.90 -14.78
C PHE A 76 -7.22 -16.20 -13.48
N THR A 77 -7.24 -16.94 -12.36
CA THR A 77 -6.81 -16.43 -11.06
C THR A 77 -5.97 -17.49 -10.39
N VAL A 78 -4.75 -17.14 -10.04
CA VAL A 78 -3.90 -17.99 -9.21
C VAL A 78 -4.31 -17.77 -7.76
N GLN A 79 -4.65 -18.85 -7.06
CA GLN A 79 -5.00 -18.81 -5.64
C GLN A 79 -4.04 -19.70 -4.85
N VAL A 80 -3.49 -19.16 -3.77
CA VAL A 80 -2.61 -19.90 -2.86
C VAL A 80 -3.36 -20.21 -1.58
N LEU A 81 -3.52 -21.50 -1.28
CA LEU A 81 -4.17 -21.96 -0.06
C LEU A 81 -3.20 -21.89 1.12
N LYS A 82 -3.51 -21.03 2.09
CA LYS A 82 -2.63 -20.75 3.24
C LYS A 82 -2.29 -21.99 4.06
N ASP A 83 -3.24 -22.90 4.24
CA ASP A 83 -3.04 -24.09 5.08
C ASP A 83 -2.15 -25.13 4.40
N GLU A 84 -2.27 -25.28 3.08
CA GLU A 84 -1.35 -26.10 2.29
C GLU A 84 0.05 -25.51 2.31
N LEU A 85 0.19 -24.18 2.12
CA LEU A 85 1.47 -23.51 2.13
C LEU A 85 2.17 -23.53 3.51
N LYS A 86 1.42 -23.65 4.61
CA LYS A 86 1.98 -23.81 5.96
C LYS A 86 2.51 -25.22 6.23
N SER A 87 1.99 -26.22 5.51
CA SER A 87 2.39 -27.63 5.68
C SER A 87 3.68 -27.99 4.92
N VAL A 88 4.12 -27.10 4.01
CA VAL A 88 5.33 -27.28 3.21
C VAL A 88 6.54 -26.73 3.97
N GLU A 89 7.65 -27.45 3.89
CA GLU A 89 8.95 -27.01 4.42
C GLU A 89 9.40 -25.69 3.80
N ARG A 90 10.16 -24.90 4.55
CA ARG A 90 10.50 -23.53 4.18
C ARG A 90 11.19 -23.42 2.81
N ASP A 91 12.19 -24.27 2.56
CA ASP A 91 13.00 -24.17 1.34
C ASP A 91 12.16 -24.53 0.10
N GLU A 92 11.33 -25.56 0.21
CA GLU A 92 10.40 -25.97 -0.83
C GLU A 92 9.34 -24.89 -1.08
N LYS A 93 8.83 -24.27 -0.02
CA LYS A 93 7.92 -23.12 -0.12
C LYS A 93 8.57 -21.95 -0.86
N ASN A 94 9.80 -21.60 -0.53
CA ASN A 94 10.54 -20.53 -1.21
C ASN A 94 10.74 -20.86 -2.70
N ARG A 95 11.08 -22.10 -3.03
CA ARG A 95 11.23 -22.58 -4.41
C ARG A 95 9.91 -22.44 -5.21
N ILE A 96 8.78 -22.86 -4.64
CA ILE A 96 7.46 -22.76 -5.28
C ILE A 96 7.08 -21.30 -5.51
N LEU A 97 7.26 -20.43 -4.50
CA LEU A 97 6.93 -19.00 -4.61
C LEU A 97 7.81 -18.29 -5.63
N LEU A 98 9.10 -18.64 -5.69
CA LEU A 98 10.04 -18.11 -6.66
C LEU A 98 9.67 -18.54 -8.09
N GLN A 99 9.32 -19.81 -8.29
CA GLN A 99 8.85 -20.31 -9.59
C GLN A 99 7.55 -19.60 -10.02
N LEU A 100 6.59 -19.44 -9.11
CA LEU A 100 5.36 -18.70 -9.40
C LEU A 100 5.66 -17.25 -9.79
N SER A 101 6.51 -16.54 -9.04
CA SER A 101 6.91 -15.18 -9.36
C SER A 101 7.53 -15.10 -10.76
N ARG A 102 8.43 -16.02 -11.12
CA ARG A 102 9.06 -16.06 -12.45
C ARG A 102 8.05 -16.26 -13.57
N LEU A 103 7.08 -17.15 -13.40
CA LEU A 103 6.01 -17.37 -14.38
C LEU A 103 5.15 -16.11 -14.58
N LEU A 104 4.81 -15.42 -13.48
CA LEU A 104 4.02 -14.17 -13.55
C LEU A 104 4.80 -13.05 -14.24
N GLU A 105 6.11 -12.98 -14.00
CA GLU A 105 7.01 -12.01 -14.65
C GLU A 105 7.19 -12.28 -16.14
N GLU A 106 7.30 -13.55 -16.54
CA GLU A 106 7.40 -13.97 -17.93
C GLU A 106 6.13 -13.69 -18.72
N ASP A 107 4.97 -14.01 -18.14
CA ASP A 107 3.66 -13.64 -18.70
C ASP A 107 3.52 -12.11 -18.79
N GLY A 108 4.17 -11.37 -17.87
CA GLY A 108 4.13 -9.91 -17.84
C GLY A 108 2.87 -9.36 -17.20
N VAL A 109 2.20 -10.15 -16.36
CA VAL A 109 0.98 -9.72 -15.67
C VAL A 109 1.24 -8.53 -14.76
N ILE A 110 0.16 -7.81 -14.46
CA ILE A 110 0.13 -6.74 -13.49
C ILE A 110 -0.38 -7.32 -12.17
N TYR A 111 0.44 -7.27 -11.14
CA TYR A 111 0.07 -7.65 -9.77
C TYR A 111 0.33 -6.47 -8.82
N VAL A 112 -0.32 -6.50 -7.66
CA VAL A 112 -0.13 -5.48 -6.63
C VAL A 112 1.14 -5.80 -5.85
N ASP A 113 2.07 -4.85 -5.81
CA ASP A 113 3.29 -4.93 -5.01
C ASP A 113 3.27 -3.84 -3.95
N ASP A 114 2.96 -4.24 -2.72
CA ASP A 114 3.00 -3.37 -1.53
C ASP A 114 4.31 -3.58 -0.74
N PHE A 115 5.33 -4.21 -1.34
CA PHE A 115 6.58 -4.48 -0.65
C PHE A 115 7.37 -3.18 -0.43
N PRO A 116 7.89 -2.91 0.78
CA PRO A 116 8.50 -1.62 1.06
C PRO A 116 9.78 -1.29 0.29
N ILE A 117 10.44 -2.28 -0.32
CA ILE A 117 11.65 -2.09 -1.14
C ILE A 117 11.26 -2.10 -2.60
N GLU A 118 11.50 -1.00 -3.28
CA GLU A 118 11.35 -0.86 -4.71
C GLU A 118 12.70 -0.92 -5.41
N LEU A 119 12.77 -1.69 -6.50
CA LEU A 119 13.98 -1.82 -7.30
C LEU A 119 13.97 -0.89 -8.52
N ASN A 120 15.14 -0.36 -8.85
CA ASN A 120 15.40 0.45 -10.06
C ASN A 120 14.40 1.61 -10.20
N VAL A 121 14.30 2.46 -9.18
CA VAL A 121 13.37 3.60 -9.15
C VAL A 121 14.00 4.81 -9.83
N PHE A 122 13.22 5.55 -10.62
CA PHE A 122 13.65 6.83 -11.16
C PHE A 122 13.61 7.89 -10.07
N GLN A 123 14.72 8.58 -9.84
CA GLN A 123 14.79 9.73 -8.95
C GLN A 123 15.45 10.91 -9.66
N TYR A 124 15.19 12.13 -9.19
CA TYR A 124 16.03 13.26 -9.57
C TYR A 124 17.34 13.24 -8.80
N SER A 125 18.43 13.59 -9.47
CA SER A 125 19.77 13.59 -8.90
C SER A 125 19.98 14.63 -7.78
N LYS A 126 19.06 15.60 -7.65
CA LYS A 126 19.10 16.64 -6.62
C LYS A 126 17.69 17.08 -6.22
N GLU A 127 17.56 17.52 -4.97
CA GLU A 127 16.27 17.89 -4.40
C GLU A 127 15.67 19.17 -5.05
N GLU A 128 16.50 20.13 -5.46
CA GLU A 128 16.02 21.37 -6.07
C GLU A 128 15.30 21.13 -7.41
N ILE A 129 15.57 19.99 -8.04
CA ILE A 129 14.96 19.59 -9.31
C ILE A 129 13.48 19.24 -9.10
N TYR A 130 13.11 18.59 -7.99
CA TYR A 130 11.71 18.30 -7.69
C TYR A 130 10.85 19.57 -7.67
N SER A 131 11.39 20.65 -7.07
CA SER A 131 10.73 21.96 -7.03
C SER A 131 10.70 22.65 -8.39
N ARG A 132 11.79 22.58 -9.16
CA ARG A 132 11.89 23.19 -10.49
C ARG A 132 10.97 22.54 -11.52
N GLU A 133 10.92 21.21 -11.54
CA GLU A 133 10.16 20.46 -12.54
C GLU A 133 8.68 20.34 -12.17
N ASN A 134 8.36 20.30 -10.88
CA ASN A 134 7.00 20.16 -10.34
C ASN A 134 6.20 18.97 -10.93
N ILE A 135 6.90 17.92 -11.32
CA ILE A 135 6.35 16.63 -11.77
C ILE A 135 7.18 15.50 -11.16
N SER A 136 6.64 14.28 -11.11
CA SER A 136 7.41 13.14 -10.61
C SER A 136 8.52 12.73 -11.60
N PRO A 137 9.62 12.10 -11.14
CA PRO A 137 10.63 11.53 -12.02
C PRO A 137 10.04 10.56 -13.06
N MET A 138 9.07 9.73 -12.65
CA MET A 138 8.37 8.82 -13.55
C MET A 138 7.58 9.57 -14.63
N ASP A 139 6.93 10.67 -14.29
CA ASP A 139 6.17 11.51 -15.24
C ASP A 139 7.10 12.21 -16.23
N LYS A 140 8.27 12.66 -15.77
CA LYS A 140 9.31 13.21 -16.66
C LYS A 140 9.79 12.14 -17.63
N VAL A 141 10.02 10.91 -17.17
CA VAL A 141 10.37 9.79 -18.05
C VAL A 141 9.28 9.51 -19.08
N ILE A 142 8.01 9.45 -18.67
CA ILE A 142 6.88 9.26 -19.60
C ILE A 142 6.84 10.37 -20.66
N ASN A 143 7.00 11.64 -20.25
CA ASN A 143 7.05 12.75 -21.19
C ASN A 143 8.21 12.61 -22.17
N MET A 144 9.42 12.27 -21.70
CA MET A 144 10.58 12.03 -22.58
C MET A 144 10.34 10.88 -23.57
N ILE A 145 9.67 9.81 -23.16
CA ILE A 145 9.32 8.70 -24.04
C ILE A 145 8.45 9.18 -25.20
N ILE A 146 7.46 10.02 -24.90
CA ILE A 146 6.54 10.59 -25.90
C ILE A 146 7.27 11.60 -26.79
N ASP A 147 7.94 12.58 -26.17
CA ASP A 147 8.55 13.72 -26.87
C ASP A 147 9.68 13.29 -27.82
N HIS A 148 10.41 12.22 -27.47
CA HIS A 148 11.49 11.67 -28.28
C HIS A 148 11.10 10.42 -29.07
N GLY A 149 9.83 10.00 -29.03
CA GLY A 149 9.34 8.83 -29.78
C GLY A 149 10.06 7.53 -29.43
N LEU A 150 10.36 7.30 -28.15
CA LEU A 150 11.14 6.15 -27.67
C LEU A 150 10.32 4.89 -27.44
N LEU A 151 8.99 4.97 -27.53
CA LEU A 151 8.09 3.84 -27.30
C LEU A 151 8.46 2.59 -28.13
N PRO A 152 8.78 2.68 -29.44
CA PRO A 152 9.17 1.51 -30.22
C PRO A 152 10.44 0.83 -29.69
N ASP A 153 11.46 1.61 -29.33
CA ASP A 153 12.72 1.11 -28.77
C ASP A 153 12.48 0.42 -27.42
N ILE A 154 11.58 0.96 -26.59
CA ILE A 154 11.25 0.41 -25.26
C ILE A 154 10.48 -0.91 -25.39
N LEU A 155 9.51 -1.00 -26.31
CA LEU A 155 8.76 -2.23 -26.55
C LEU A 155 9.68 -3.39 -27.00
N ASP A 156 10.78 -3.09 -27.68
CA ASP A 156 11.79 -4.09 -28.09
C ASP A 156 12.74 -4.55 -27.00
N THR A 157 12.62 -3.99 -25.80
CA THR A 157 13.47 -4.39 -24.69
C THR A 157 13.01 -5.70 -24.06
N TYR A 158 13.99 -6.48 -23.64
CA TYR A 158 13.80 -7.73 -22.93
C TYR A 158 14.97 -7.96 -21.96
N TYR A 159 14.76 -8.84 -21.01
CA TYR A 159 15.78 -9.32 -20.08
C TYR A 159 15.71 -10.83 -19.99
N VAL A 160 16.86 -11.50 -20.00
CA VAL A 160 16.98 -12.95 -19.78
C VAL A 160 18.03 -13.14 -18.71
N ASN A 161 17.69 -13.84 -17.64
CA ASN A 161 18.66 -14.22 -16.63
C ASN A 161 19.36 -15.53 -17.06
N SER A 162 20.70 -15.49 -17.15
CA SER A 162 21.53 -16.61 -17.57
C SER A 162 21.78 -17.67 -16.50
N GLU A 163 21.45 -17.39 -15.23
CA GLU A 163 21.75 -18.26 -14.08
C GLU A 163 20.67 -19.32 -13.81
N TYR A 164 19.52 -19.27 -14.50
CA TYR A 164 18.40 -20.18 -14.25
C TYR A 164 18.14 -21.11 -15.45
N GLU A 165 18.19 -22.42 -15.21
CA GLU A 165 18.08 -23.47 -16.24
C GLU A 165 16.72 -23.49 -16.98
N ASP A 166 15.64 -22.99 -16.37
CA ASP A 166 14.27 -23.04 -16.92
C ASP A 166 13.68 -21.65 -17.32
N HIS A 167 14.54 -20.66 -17.60
CA HIS A 167 14.20 -19.35 -18.19
C HIS A 167 13.39 -18.39 -17.30
N TYR A 168 14.08 -17.44 -16.66
CA TYR A 168 13.45 -16.17 -16.31
C TYR A 168 13.66 -15.18 -17.45
N GLN A 169 12.64 -14.99 -18.28
CA GLN A 169 12.61 -13.98 -19.33
C GLN A 169 11.57 -12.90 -19.02
N PHE A 170 11.87 -11.66 -19.38
CA PHE A 170 10.98 -10.52 -19.27
C PHE A 170 10.93 -9.82 -20.62
N ILE A 171 9.74 -9.60 -21.16
CA ILE A 171 9.52 -8.91 -22.45
C ILE A 171 8.63 -7.71 -22.21
N THR A 172 9.10 -6.51 -22.56
CA THR A 172 8.36 -5.26 -22.30
C THR A 172 7.04 -5.18 -23.10
N MET A 173 6.96 -5.83 -24.27
CA MET A 173 5.69 -5.95 -25.01
C MET A 173 4.60 -6.69 -24.24
N ASN A 174 4.91 -7.70 -23.45
CA ASN A 174 3.90 -8.43 -22.66
C ASN A 174 3.22 -7.48 -21.66
N LYS A 175 4.01 -6.62 -20.98
CA LYS A 175 3.47 -5.56 -20.12
C LYS A 175 2.57 -4.60 -20.88
N ALA A 176 2.92 -4.23 -22.12
CA ALA A 176 2.10 -3.35 -22.96
C ALA A 176 0.77 -3.98 -23.37
N ILE A 177 0.78 -5.27 -23.73
CA ILE A 177 -0.41 -6.06 -24.03
C ILE A 177 -1.34 -6.08 -22.80
N HIS A 178 -0.82 -6.48 -21.63
CA HIS A 178 -1.63 -6.52 -20.41
C HIS A 178 -2.08 -5.14 -19.92
N ALA A 179 -1.32 -4.07 -20.14
CA ALA A 179 -1.73 -2.71 -19.82
C ALA A 179 -2.97 -2.27 -20.64
N LEU A 180 -3.03 -2.65 -21.92
CA LEU A 180 -4.18 -2.42 -22.80
C LEU A 180 -5.38 -3.29 -22.39
N GLU A 181 -5.15 -4.57 -22.10
CA GLU A 181 -6.19 -5.50 -21.64
C GLU A 181 -6.83 -5.06 -20.32
N HIS A 182 -6.03 -4.54 -19.39
CA HIS A 182 -6.51 -3.95 -18.16
C HIS A 182 -7.38 -2.70 -18.40
N LYS A 183 -7.20 -1.99 -19.53
CA LYS A 183 -8.12 -0.91 -19.98
C LYS A 183 -9.34 -1.44 -20.74
N GLY A 184 -9.52 -2.75 -20.82
CA GLY A 184 -10.61 -3.40 -21.53
C GLY A 184 -10.37 -3.54 -23.04
N ILE A 185 -9.18 -3.17 -23.54
CA ILE A 185 -8.83 -3.30 -24.95
C ILE A 185 -8.30 -4.70 -25.17
N ASP A 186 -9.04 -5.50 -25.93
CA ASP A 186 -8.60 -6.84 -26.31
C ASP A 186 -7.44 -6.78 -27.31
N VAL A 187 -6.35 -7.52 -27.06
CA VAL A 187 -5.14 -7.47 -27.87
C VAL A 187 -4.81 -8.88 -28.37
N PRO A 188 -5.23 -9.26 -29.60
CA PRO A 188 -5.01 -10.59 -30.15
C PRO A 188 -3.59 -10.72 -30.72
N MET A 189 -2.58 -10.52 -29.86
CA MET A 189 -1.17 -10.58 -30.21
C MET A 189 -0.39 -11.31 -29.15
N GLU A 190 0.73 -11.91 -29.55
CA GLU A 190 1.65 -12.61 -28.65
C GLU A 190 3.07 -12.18 -28.95
N ALA A 191 3.81 -11.79 -27.90
CA ALA A 191 5.22 -11.45 -28.01
C ALA A 191 6.06 -12.66 -27.63
N THR A 192 7.04 -12.98 -28.47
CA THR A 192 7.97 -14.10 -28.25
C THR A 192 9.40 -13.63 -28.45
N LEU A 193 10.34 -14.27 -27.75
CA LEU A 193 11.76 -13.99 -27.90
C LEU A 193 12.40 -15.07 -28.78
N ASN A 194 13.19 -14.65 -29.78
CA ASN A 194 14.01 -15.56 -30.58
C ASN A 194 15.42 -15.01 -30.79
N SER A 195 16.24 -15.67 -31.62
CA SER A 195 17.63 -15.26 -31.90
C SER A 195 17.78 -13.84 -32.45
N ASN A 196 16.71 -13.27 -33.02
CA ASN A 196 16.70 -11.94 -33.63
C ASN A 196 16.06 -10.88 -32.72
N GLY A 197 15.77 -11.22 -31.46
CA GLY A 197 15.12 -10.34 -30.49
C GLY A 197 13.61 -10.57 -30.38
N VAL A 198 12.89 -9.57 -29.86
CA VAL A 198 11.45 -9.65 -29.61
C VAL A 198 10.67 -9.65 -30.94
N GLN A 199 9.83 -10.66 -31.12
CA GLN A 199 8.88 -10.77 -32.21
C GLN A 199 7.46 -10.58 -31.68
N LEU A 200 6.61 -9.93 -32.47
CA LEU A 200 5.20 -9.76 -32.16
C LEU A 200 4.38 -10.25 -33.35
N ALA A 201 3.48 -11.19 -33.09
CA ALA A 201 2.60 -11.76 -34.11
C ALA A 201 1.13 -11.62 -33.68
N PHE A 202 0.24 -11.55 -34.67
CA PHE A 202 -1.19 -11.70 -34.41
C PHE A 202 -1.51 -13.16 -34.10
N ASP A 203 -2.43 -13.37 -33.18
CA ASP A 203 -3.00 -14.68 -32.89
C ASP A 203 -4.34 -14.84 -33.62
N ASP A 204 -4.26 -15.26 -34.88
CA ASP A 204 -5.43 -15.46 -35.76
C ASP A 204 -6.40 -16.55 -35.26
N LYS A 205 -6.01 -17.34 -34.24
CA LYS A 205 -6.89 -18.34 -33.63
C LYS A 205 -7.84 -17.71 -32.62
N LYS A 206 -7.50 -16.55 -32.06
CA LYS A 206 -8.30 -15.86 -31.04
C LYS A 206 -9.38 -14.97 -31.64
N LYS A 207 -9.12 -14.35 -32.81
CA LYS A 207 -10.03 -13.31 -33.35
C LYS A 207 -9.83 -13.05 -34.85
N ASP A 208 -10.88 -12.55 -35.50
CA ASP A 208 -10.76 -11.93 -36.83
C ASP A 208 -9.97 -10.62 -36.72
N ILE A 209 -8.71 -10.66 -37.14
CA ILE A 209 -7.79 -9.53 -37.07
C ILE A 209 -8.23 -8.37 -37.97
N GLY A 210 -8.86 -8.65 -39.11
CA GLY A 210 -9.35 -7.62 -40.02
C GLY A 210 -10.47 -6.81 -39.38
N ALA A 211 -11.47 -7.51 -38.82
CA ALA A 211 -12.56 -6.89 -38.08
C ALA A 211 -12.06 -6.14 -36.83
N TRP A 212 -11.11 -6.73 -36.11
CA TRP A 212 -10.51 -6.12 -34.93
C TRP A 212 -9.72 -4.84 -35.25
N LYS A 213 -8.94 -4.83 -36.33
CA LYS A 213 -8.24 -3.63 -36.81
C LYS A 213 -9.24 -2.52 -37.15
N ALA A 214 -10.30 -2.87 -37.88
CA ALA A 214 -11.35 -1.92 -38.26
C ALA A 214 -12.06 -1.31 -37.04
N SER A 215 -12.37 -2.12 -36.01
CA SER A 215 -13.06 -1.62 -34.81
C SER A 215 -12.23 -0.65 -33.97
N HIS A 216 -10.90 -0.69 -34.11
CA HIS A 216 -9.95 0.18 -33.41
C HIS A 216 -9.36 1.28 -34.31
N GLY A 217 -9.84 1.42 -35.56
CA GLY A 217 -9.32 2.43 -36.49
C GLY A 217 -7.88 2.19 -36.95
N ILE A 218 -7.39 0.96 -36.86
CA ILE A 218 -6.03 0.57 -37.24
C ILE A 218 -5.97 0.31 -38.75
N ASN A 219 -4.88 0.74 -39.39
CA ASN A 219 -4.65 0.49 -40.82
C ASN A 219 -4.72 -1.03 -41.13
N PRO A 220 -5.50 -1.49 -42.13
CA PRO A 220 -5.61 -2.91 -42.48
C PRO A 220 -4.26 -3.60 -42.71
N ASN A 221 -3.30 -2.88 -43.29
CA ASN A 221 -1.97 -3.37 -43.62
C ASN A 221 -0.95 -3.20 -42.49
N ALA A 222 -1.37 -2.67 -41.32
CA ALA A 222 -0.48 -2.51 -40.18
C ALA A 222 0.07 -3.86 -39.71
N THR A 223 1.36 -3.91 -39.42
CA THR A 223 1.96 -5.04 -38.70
C THR A 223 1.44 -5.09 -37.26
N ALA A 224 1.61 -6.22 -36.56
CA ALA A 224 1.22 -6.34 -35.15
C ALA A 224 1.88 -5.24 -34.29
N ARG A 225 3.15 -4.94 -34.56
CA ARG A 225 3.90 -3.86 -33.92
C ARG A 225 3.27 -2.49 -34.16
N GLN A 226 2.95 -2.16 -35.42
CA GLN A 226 2.32 -0.88 -35.75
C GLN A 226 0.93 -0.76 -35.12
N ALA A 227 0.17 -1.85 -35.08
CA ALA A 227 -1.11 -1.92 -34.41
C ALA A 227 -0.98 -1.67 -32.90
N LEU A 228 -0.03 -2.32 -32.23
CA LEU A 228 0.23 -2.14 -30.80
C LEU A 228 0.61 -0.69 -30.47
N ILE A 229 1.52 -0.08 -31.24
CA ILE A 229 1.91 1.32 -31.05
C ILE A 229 0.72 2.26 -31.26
N ALA A 230 -0.10 2.02 -32.29
CA ALA A 230 -1.29 2.81 -32.58
C ALA A 230 -2.38 2.67 -31.50
N LEU A 231 -2.45 1.54 -30.79
CA LEU A 231 -3.34 1.38 -29.65
C LEU A 231 -2.86 2.12 -28.40
N ILE A 232 -1.54 2.17 -28.19
CA ILE A 232 -0.96 2.90 -27.06
C ILE A 232 -1.13 4.40 -27.28
N ASP A 233 -0.94 4.90 -28.51
CA ASP A 233 -1.21 6.29 -28.92
C ASP A 233 -0.73 7.37 -27.94
N ASN A 234 0.49 7.20 -27.40
CA ASN A 234 1.07 8.09 -26.38
C ASN A 234 0.23 8.27 -25.09
N ASP A 235 -0.66 7.33 -24.80
CA ASP A 235 -1.44 7.29 -23.56
C ASP A 235 -0.52 7.13 -22.35
N LYS A 236 -0.38 8.20 -21.57
CA LYS A 236 0.49 8.26 -20.39
C LYS A 236 0.18 7.19 -19.35
N THR A 237 -1.08 6.78 -19.21
CA THR A 237 -1.47 5.74 -18.26
C THR A 237 -0.99 4.37 -18.72
N ILE A 238 -1.05 4.09 -20.02
CA ILE A 238 -0.54 2.83 -20.58
C ILE A 238 1.00 2.82 -20.51
N ILE A 239 1.65 3.91 -20.94
CA ILE A 239 3.12 4.03 -20.86
C ILE A 239 3.60 3.87 -19.42
N ARG A 240 2.89 4.48 -18.45
CA ARG A 240 3.18 4.26 -17.03
C ARG A 240 3.17 2.78 -16.69
N LYS A 241 2.08 2.05 -16.98
CA LYS A 241 1.98 0.61 -16.70
C LYS A 241 3.06 -0.23 -17.39
N ILE A 242 3.53 0.18 -18.57
CA ILE A 242 4.62 -0.48 -19.29
C ILE A 242 5.94 -0.35 -18.52
N ILE A 243 6.22 0.84 -18.00
CA ILE A 243 7.48 1.14 -17.31
C ILE A 243 7.38 0.97 -15.79
N ASP A 244 6.20 0.72 -15.23
CA ASP A 244 5.96 0.51 -13.79
C ASP A 244 6.32 -0.92 -13.36
N HIS A 245 7.56 -1.30 -13.68
CA HIS A 245 8.17 -2.56 -13.30
C HIS A 245 9.68 -2.36 -13.19
N SER A 246 10.32 -2.95 -12.18
CA SER A 246 11.74 -2.72 -11.87
C SER A 246 12.66 -2.98 -13.08
N ILE A 247 12.47 -4.08 -13.80
CA ILE A 247 13.24 -4.42 -14.99
C ILE A 247 12.94 -3.45 -16.14
N SER A 248 11.66 -3.09 -16.34
CA SER A 248 11.26 -2.16 -17.39
C SER A 248 11.84 -0.75 -17.16
N ARG A 249 11.86 -0.27 -15.91
CA ARG A 249 12.52 0.98 -15.53
C ARG A 249 14.02 0.93 -15.86
N GLN A 250 14.69 -0.16 -15.49
CA GLN A 250 16.11 -0.34 -15.78
C GLN A 250 16.40 -0.34 -17.29
N LEU A 251 15.62 -1.08 -18.09
CA LEU A 251 15.76 -1.15 -19.54
C LEU A 251 15.48 0.21 -20.19
N THR A 252 14.43 0.90 -19.74
CA THR A 252 14.09 2.26 -20.16
C THR A 252 15.23 3.24 -19.85
N TYR A 253 15.80 3.18 -18.64
CA TYR A 253 16.93 4.02 -18.25
C TYR A 253 18.16 3.80 -19.14
N LYS A 254 18.45 2.53 -19.50
CA LYS A 254 19.54 2.19 -20.44
C LYS A 254 19.34 2.85 -21.81
N ILE A 255 18.10 2.90 -22.32
CA ILE A 255 17.77 3.60 -23.57
C ILE A 255 17.99 5.11 -23.41
N LEU A 256 17.46 5.72 -22.35
CA LEU A 256 17.65 7.15 -22.08
C LEU A 256 19.14 7.52 -21.99
N LYS A 257 19.93 6.70 -21.30
CA LYS A 257 21.39 6.89 -21.18
C LYS A 257 22.08 6.82 -22.54
N LYS A 258 21.73 5.83 -23.38
CA LYS A 258 22.27 5.70 -24.75
C LYS A 258 21.93 6.91 -25.64
N ARG A 259 20.78 7.55 -25.38
CA ARG A 259 20.32 8.75 -26.09
C ARG A 259 20.78 10.07 -25.44
N ASN A 260 21.56 10.02 -24.36
CA ASN A 260 21.99 11.18 -23.55
C ASN A 260 20.82 12.02 -22.99
N LEU A 261 19.74 11.35 -22.54
CA LEU A 261 18.52 11.98 -22.00
C LEU A 261 18.39 11.87 -20.47
N THR A 262 19.48 11.62 -19.74
CA THR A 262 19.46 11.34 -18.28
C THR A 262 19.88 12.51 -17.40
N ASN A 263 20.10 13.72 -17.93
CA ASN A 263 20.83 14.81 -17.24
C ASN A 263 20.45 15.05 -15.76
N ASP A 264 19.17 15.09 -15.45
CA ASP A 264 18.65 15.35 -14.10
C ASP A 264 18.17 14.08 -13.38
N LEU A 265 18.26 12.91 -14.03
CA LEU A 265 17.63 11.67 -13.60
C LEU A 265 18.68 10.62 -13.28
N GLU A 266 18.43 9.88 -12.21
CA GLU A 266 19.19 8.71 -11.84
C GLU A 266 18.27 7.52 -11.62
N LEU A 267 18.88 6.34 -11.64
CA LEU A 267 18.20 5.07 -11.36
C LEU A 267 18.76 4.54 -10.05
N VAL A 268 17.96 4.62 -9.00
CA VAL A 268 18.32 4.11 -7.68
C VAL A 268 17.95 2.65 -7.62
N GLU A 269 18.96 1.81 -7.35
CA GLU A 269 18.80 0.35 -7.42
C GLU A 269 17.91 -0.18 -6.31
N TYR A 270 18.06 0.33 -5.08
CA TYR A 270 17.27 -0.04 -3.90
C TYR A 270 16.70 1.21 -3.26
N SER A 271 15.39 1.41 -3.36
CA SER A 271 14.68 2.52 -2.74
C SER A 271 13.64 2.01 -1.75
N LEU A 272 13.47 2.72 -0.63
CA LEU A 272 12.45 2.42 0.36
C LEU A 272 11.24 3.32 0.12
N SER A 273 10.08 2.71 -0.16
CA SER A 273 8.80 3.41 -0.34
C SER A 273 8.46 4.32 0.84
N HIS A 274 8.80 3.93 2.08
CA HIS A 274 8.60 4.77 3.26
C HIS A 274 9.44 6.05 3.27
N ASP A 275 10.68 5.99 2.75
CA ASP A 275 11.54 7.16 2.66
C ASP A 275 11.03 8.11 1.58
N GLU A 276 10.62 7.58 0.42
CA GLU A 276 9.99 8.38 -0.63
C GLU A 276 8.66 9.00 -0.20
N GLU A 277 7.81 8.27 0.53
CA GLU A 277 6.57 8.83 1.08
C GLU A 277 6.87 9.98 2.05
N TYR A 278 7.89 9.82 2.92
CA TYR A 278 8.33 10.89 3.81
C TYR A 278 8.85 12.12 3.04
N LEU A 279 9.74 11.92 2.07
CA LEU A 279 10.32 13.00 1.28
C LEU A 279 9.25 13.73 0.47
N GLN A 280 8.34 12.99 -0.19
CA GLN A 280 7.24 13.57 -0.93
C GLN A 280 6.32 14.39 -0.03
N GLN A 281 5.98 13.86 1.14
CA GLN A 281 5.20 14.59 2.13
C GLN A 281 5.89 15.88 2.59
N LYS A 282 7.21 15.84 2.86
CA LYS A 282 7.98 17.04 3.21
C LYS A 282 7.97 18.06 2.08
N ARG A 283 8.20 17.64 0.83
CA ARG A 283 8.12 18.51 -0.35
C ARG A 283 6.76 19.21 -0.42
N ASP A 284 5.67 18.48 -0.23
CA ASP A 284 4.31 19.04 -0.31
C ASP A 284 3.99 20.00 0.84
N LEU A 285 4.49 19.72 2.05
CA LEU A 285 4.37 20.65 3.18
C LEU A 285 5.20 21.93 2.95
N MET A 286 6.43 21.82 2.45
CA MET A 286 7.30 22.97 2.17
C MET A 286 6.71 23.93 1.12
N LYS A 287 5.88 23.44 0.20
CA LYS A 287 5.16 24.29 -0.77
C LYS A 287 4.11 25.19 -0.11
N ASN A 288 3.55 24.76 1.02
CA ASN A 288 2.43 25.41 1.67
C ASN A 288 2.83 26.11 2.99
N PHE A 289 3.99 25.77 3.56
CA PHE A 289 4.43 26.23 4.87
C PHE A 289 5.91 26.64 4.88
N ASP A 290 6.16 27.96 4.88
CA ASP A 290 7.51 28.54 4.79
C ASP A 290 8.47 28.14 5.92
N LYS A 291 7.93 27.77 7.09
CA LYS A 291 8.72 27.38 8.26
C LYS A 291 9.11 25.90 8.25
N ILE A 292 8.57 25.10 7.32
CA ILE A 292 8.90 23.67 7.20
C ILE A 292 10.07 23.52 6.24
N THR A 293 11.02 22.68 6.63
CA THR A 293 12.22 22.32 5.87
C THR A 293 12.51 20.83 6.00
N PHE A 294 13.46 20.28 5.23
CA PHE A 294 13.89 18.89 5.43
C PHE A 294 14.50 18.62 6.82
N GLU A 295 15.10 19.65 7.45
CA GLU A 295 15.72 19.56 8.77
C GLU A 295 14.75 19.76 9.94
N SER A 296 13.60 20.37 9.67
CA SER A 296 12.57 20.60 10.69
C SER A 296 11.97 19.29 11.20
N LYS A 297 11.71 19.22 12.51
CA LYS A 297 11.20 18.01 13.18
C LYS A 297 9.69 17.94 13.07
N ALA A 298 9.13 16.74 13.00
CA ALA A 298 7.69 16.52 12.92
C ALA A 298 6.89 17.24 14.03
N LYS A 299 7.42 17.31 15.26
CA LYS A 299 6.79 18.08 16.35
C LYS A 299 6.71 19.58 16.04
N ASP A 300 7.77 20.15 15.49
CA ASP A 300 7.83 21.57 15.15
C ASP A 300 6.96 21.87 13.92
N ASP A 301 6.95 20.98 12.94
CA ASP A 301 6.08 21.08 11.76
C ASP A 301 4.62 21.06 12.14
N PHE A 302 4.22 20.12 13.00
CA PHE A 302 2.85 20.05 13.51
C PHE A 302 2.43 21.37 14.16
N VAL A 303 3.29 21.94 15.01
CA VAL A 303 3.02 23.24 15.65
C VAL A 303 2.91 24.36 14.60
N ASN A 304 3.83 24.43 13.65
CA ASN A 304 3.82 25.44 12.60
C ASN A 304 2.55 25.37 11.73
N ILE A 305 2.08 24.17 11.42
CA ILE A 305 0.85 23.94 10.65
C ILE A 305 -0.36 24.41 11.46
N ILE A 306 -0.45 24.05 12.74
CA ILE A 306 -1.55 24.49 13.61
C ILE A 306 -1.57 26.02 13.68
N ILE A 307 -0.44 26.67 13.97
CA ILE A 307 -0.34 28.13 14.07
C ILE A 307 -0.80 28.82 12.79
N SER A 308 -0.44 28.28 11.62
CA SER A 308 -0.74 28.91 10.33
C SER A 308 -2.15 28.65 9.81
N THR A 309 -2.87 27.63 10.31
CA THR A 309 -4.12 27.17 9.66
C THR A 309 -5.30 26.95 10.58
N SER A 310 -5.05 26.61 11.86
CA SER A 310 -6.09 26.01 12.71
C SER A 310 -6.06 26.53 14.16
N LEU A 311 -5.16 27.46 14.50
CA LEU A 311 -4.99 27.94 15.87
C LEU A 311 -6.20 28.73 16.37
N GLN A 312 -6.77 29.60 15.53
CA GLN A 312 -7.97 30.35 15.91
C GLN A 312 -9.14 29.40 16.19
N ASP A 313 -9.44 28.50 15.25
CA ASP A 313 -10.49 27.49 15.40
C ASP A 313 -10.25 26.61 16.64
N LEU A 314 -8.99 26.24 16.91
CA LEU A 314 -8.63 25.46 18.10
C LEU A 314 -9.02 26.20 19.38
N LEU A 315 -8.74 27.50 19.46
CA LEU A 315 -9.01 28.31 20.64
C LEU A 315 -10.51 28.55 20.85
N GLU A 316 -11.29 28.64 19.78
CA GLU A 316 -12.74 28.83 19.80
C GLU A 316 -13.54 27.54 20.12
N ARG A 317 -12.91 26.37 20.11
CA ARG A 317 -13.58 25.09 20.37
C ARG A 317 -13.94 24.87 21.84
N VAL A 318 -15.09 24.23 22.04
CA VAL A 318 -15.48 23.55 23.29
C VAL A 318 -15.54 22.06 23.01
N VAL A 319 -14.78 21.26 23.75
CA VAL A 319 -14.69 19.80 23.53
C VAL A 319 -15.11 19.06 24.79
N GLU A 320 -16.03 18.10 24.66
CA GLU A 320 -16.34 17.18 25.76
C GLU A 320 -15.35 16.02 25.78
N VAL A 321 -14.58 15.91 26.85
CA VAL A 321 -13.65 14.79 27.07
C VAL A 321 -14.17 13.93 28.20
N GLU A 322 -14.29 12.63 27.95
CA GLU A 322 -14.67 11.66 28.98
C GLU A 322 -13.44 11.28 29.81
N ASN A 323 -13.49 11.51 31.12
CA ASN A 323 -12.39 11.14 31.99
C ASN A 323 -12.38 9.63 32.29
N ASN A 324 -11.30 9.14 32.92
CA ASN A 324 -11.12 7.73 33.28
C ASN A 324 -12.21 7.14 34.21
N ARG A 325 -13.14 7.97 34.71
CA ARG A 325 -14.29 7.59 35.55
C ARG A 325 -15.62 7.69 34.80
N GLY A 326 -15.61 7.92 33.48
CA GLY A 326 -16.80 8.03 32.65
C GLY A 326 -17.56 9.35 32.78
N LYS A 327 -16.96 10.36 33.43
CA LYS A 327 -17.56 11.69 33.57
C LYS A 327 -17.05 12.58 32.44
N LYS A 328 -17.98 13.17 31.71
CA LYS A 328 -17.70 14.17 30.67
C LYS A 328 -17.31 15.50 31.30
N GLU A 329 -16.17 16.03 30.90
CA GLU A 329 -15.68 17.35 31.30
C GLU A 329 -15.43 18.20 30.05
N LYS A 330 -15.87 19.46 30.08
CA LYS A 330 -15.66 20.40 28.96
C LYS A 330 -14.23 20.92 29.03
N VAL A 331 -13.46 20.64 27.99
CA VAL A 331 -12.12 21.15 27.74
C VAL A 331 -12.23 22.30 26.75
N ILE A 332 -11.62 23.44 27.12
CA ILE A 332 -11.66 24.67 26.34
C ILE A 332 -10.21 25.09 26.10
N PRO A 333 -9.65 24.85 24.91
CA PRO A 333 -8.24 25.15 24.61
C PRO A 333 -7.88 26.61 24.90
N GLY A 334 -8.77 27.54 24.61
CA GLY A 334 -8.63 28.95 24.97
C GLY A 334 -8.32 29.20 26.43
N LYS A 335 -9.02 28.51 27.33
CA LYS A 335 -8.83 28.65 28.78
C LYS A 335 -7.49 28.05 29.21
N ILE A 336 -7.13 26.89 28.66
CA ILE A 336 -5.85 26.25 28.93
C ILE A 336 -4.68 27.13 28.48
N LEU A 337 -4.81 27.83 27.36
CA LEU A 337 -3.79 28.79 26.92
C LEU A 337 -3.61 29.92 27.95
N LEU A 338 -4.70 30.50 28.45
CA LEU A 338 -4.64 31.53 29.50
C LEU A 338 -3.96 31.02 30.78
N GLU A 339 -4.32 29.82 31.22
CA GLU A 339 -3.70 29.18 32.39
C GLU A 339 -2.19 28.94 32.17
N HIS A 340 -1.79 28.52 30.97
CA HIS A 340 -0.37 28.39 30.59
C HIS A 340 0.38 29.72 30.63
N MET A 341 -0.23 30.82 30.15
CA MET A 341 0.37 32.16 30.21
C MET A 341 0.56 32.61 31.66
N GLU A 342 -0.47 32.45 32.49
CA GLU A 342 -0.42 32.79 33.91
C GLU A 342 0.66 31.99 34.65
N SER A 343 0.82 30.70 34.32
CA SER A 343 1.88 29.86 34.91
C SER A 343 3.30 30.33 34.58
N LYS A 344 3.47 31.05 33.47
CA LYS A 344 4.74 31.69 33.05
C LYS A 344 4.88 33.14 33.54
N GLY A 345 3.94 33.63 34.36
CA GLY A 345 3.94 34.99 34.89
C GLY A 345 3.49 36.06 33.88
N LEU A 346 2.83 35.65 32.80
CA LEU A 346 2.37 36.55 31.74
C LEU A 346 0.89 36.87 31.93
N GLU A 347 0.58 38.16 31.98
CA GLU A 347 -0.79 38.61 32.18
C GLU A 347 -1.51 38.77 30.84
N SER A 348 -2.47 37.88 30.56
CA SER A 348 -3.27 37.95 29.34
C SER A 348 -4.11 39.26 29.26
N PRO A 349 -4.16 39.92 28.10
CA PRO A 349 -4.98 41.11 27.87
C PRO A 349 -6.47 40.81 27.73
N VAL A 350 -6.84 39.52 27.62
CA VAL A 350 -8.22 39.09 27.36
C VAL A 350 -8.75 38.17 28.46
N GLN A 351 -10.07 38.08 28.51
CA GLN A 351 -10.83 37.14 29.33
C GLN A 351 -11.81 36.36 28.44
N ILE A 352 -12.13 35.14 28.84
CA ILE A 352 -13.03 34.24 28.12
C ILE A 352 -14.39 34.20 28.83
N GLN A 353 -15.45 34.34 28.04
CA GLN A 353 -16.82 34.04 28.44
C GLN A 353 -17.31 32.83 27.64
N ILE A 354 -18.00 31.92 28.30
CA ILE A 354 -18.50 30.69 27.68
C ILE A 354 -20.01 30.80 27.64
N ASP A 355 -20.59 30.70 26.46
CA ASP A 355 -22.02 30.47 26.35
C ASP A 355 -22.27 28.97 26.57
N SER A 356 -22.95 28.63 27.67
CA SER A 356 -23.22 27.23 28.03
C SER A 356 -24.20 26.55 27.08
N ASP A 357 -25.00 27.32 26.33
CA ASP A 357 -26.10 26.82 25.52
C ASP A 357 -25.68 26.64 24.05
N GLU A 358 -24.76 27.48 23.54
CA GLU A 358 -24.29 27.42 22.15
C GLU A 358 -22.92 26.74 21.97
N ASP A 359 -22.26 26.32 23.05
CA ASP A 359 -20.88 25.78 23.02
C ASP A 359 -19.88 26.71 22.32
N THR A 360 -20.10 28.02 22.46
CA THR A 360 -19.23 29.06 21.88
C THR A 360 -18.34 29.71 22.92
N VAL A 361 -17.13 30.06 22.50
CA VAL A 361 -16.14 30.79 23.31
C VAL A 361 -16.07 32.24 22.85
N LEU A 362 -16.39 33.18 23.73
CA LEU A 362 -16.31 34.62 23.46
C LEU A 362 -15.08 35.23 24.15
N TYR A 363 -14.23 35.88 23.35
CA TYR A 363 -13.06 36.60 23.84
C TYR A 363 -13.36 38.09 24.00
N THR A 364 -13.02 38.67 25.15
CA THR A 364 -13.18 40.11 25.42
C THR A 364 -11.93 40.69 26.06
N TYR A 365 -11.61 41.96 25.78
CA TYR A 365 -10.50 42.65 26.44
C TYR A 365 -10.79 42.89 27.93
N LYS A 366 -9.76 42.73 28.76
CA LYS A 366 -9.79 43.18 30.16
C LYS A 366 -9.78 44.72 30.20
N SER A 367 -10.44 45.28 31.20
CA SER A 367 -10.59 46.74 31.36
C SER A 367 -9.25 47.47 31.26
N GLY A 368 -9.14 48.43 30.33
CA GLY A 368 -7.93 49.25 30.14
C GLY A 368 -6.84 48.64 29.24
N LYS A 369 -7.04 47.43 28.69
CA LYS A 369 -6.11 46.76 27.76
C LYS A 369 -6.65 46.65 26.32
N GLY A 370 -7.67 47.45 25.97
CA GLY A 370 -8.32 47.40 24.65
C GLY A 370 -7.44 47.96 23.53
N GLY A 371 -7.58 47.38 22.33
CA GLY A 371 -6.94 47.81 21.09
C GLY A 371 -7.90 47.71 19.90
N ASP A 372 -7.41 48.07 18.70
CA ASP A 372 -8.20 48.04 17.46
C ASP A 372 -8.34 46.62 16.86
N GLU A 373 -7.59 45.65 17.37
CA GLU A 373 -7.60 44.28 16.88
C GLU A 373 -8.66 43.41 17.59
N GLU A 374 -9.00 42.25 16.99
CA GLU A 374 -9.86 41.27 17.65
C GLU A 374 -9.15 40.67 18.89
N PRO A 375 -9.85 40.53 20.03
CA PRO A 375 -9.25 40.04 21.28
C PRO A 375 -8.49 38.70 21.13
N ILE A 376 -9.03 37.76 20.36
CA ILE A 376 -8.40 36.46 20.13
C ILE A 376 -7.08 36.57 19.34
N LYS A 377 -7.00 37.50 18.38
CA LYS A 377 -5.76 37.74 17.61
C LYS A 377 -4.69 38.35 18.49
N ALA A 378 -5.03 39.35 19.31
CA ALA A 378 -4.11 39.92 20.28
C ALA A 378 -3.60 38.88 21.31
N LEU A 379 -4.43 37.91 21.68
CA LEU A 379 -4.01 36.77 22.52
C LEU A 379 -3.01 35.86 21.77
N ILE A 380 -3.31 35.52 20.52
CA ILE A 380 -2.46 34.67 19.67
C ILE A 380 -1.10 35.33 19.46
N GLU A 381 -1.07 36.61 19.10
CA GLU A 381 0.18 37.37 18.88
C GLU A 381 1.04 37.39 20.15
N LEU A 382 0.46 37.74 21.30
CA LEU A 382 1.19 37.75 22.57
C LEU A 382 1.72 36.34 22.93
N ALA A 383 0.90 35.30 22.75
CA ALA A 383 1.33 33.93 23.03
C ALA A 383 2.43 33.46 22.06
N GLN A 384 2.44 33.97 20.83
CA GLN A 384 3.45 33.67 19.83
C GLN A 384 4.78 34.38 20.15
N ASP A 385 4.75 35.67 20.46
CA ASP A 385 5.93 36.49 20.79
C ASP A 385 6.65 35.96 22.04
N GLU A 386 5.89 35.49 23.03
CA GLU A 386 6.42 34.89 24.27
C GLU A 386 6.77 33.40 24.11
N GLY A 387 6.62 32.81 22.92
CA GLY A 387 7.01 31.43 22.62
C GLY A 387 6.21 30.36 23.37
N ILE A 388 4.97 30.64 23.75
CA ILE A 388 4.12 29.76 24.58
C ILE A 388 3.39 28.72 23.74
N LEU A 389 3.04 29.09 22.50
CA LEU A 389 2.19 28.27 21.62
C LEU A 389 2.72 26.85 21.42
N LYS A 390 4.04 26.67 21.35
CA LYS A 390 4.65 25.34 21.17
C LYS A 390 4.34 24.40 22.34
N ASP A 391 4.55 24.87 23.57
CA ASP A 391 4.30 24.07 24.77
C ASP A 391 2.79 23.82 24.95
N PHE A 392 1.97 24.83 24.64
CA PHE A 392 0.51 24.72 24.64
C PHE A 392 0.00 23.67 23.65
N ILE A 393 0.31 23.82 22.35
CA ILE A 393 -0.18 22.93 21.27
C ILE A 393 0.26 21.49 21.49
N THR A 394 1.44 21.28 22.10
CA THR A 394 2.03 19.94 22.26
C THR A 394 1.77 19.30 23.62
N SER A 395 1.04 19.98 24.50
CA SER A 395 0.60 19.44 25.80
C SER A 395 -0.38 18.27 25.62
N ASP A 396 -0.42 17.37 26.60
CA ASP A 396 -1.25 16.15 26.52
C ASP A 396 -2.74 16.48 26.44
N ASP A 397 -3.18 17.56 27.07
CA ASP A 397 -4.58 18.01 27.10
C ASP A 397 -5.02 18.64 25.76
N ILE A 398 -4.07 19.12 24.95
CA ILE A 398 -4.35 19.90 23.74
C ILE A 398 -4.00 19.16 22.45
N LYS A 399 -2.90 18.40 22.41
CA LYS A 399 -2.36 17.83 21.15
C LYS A 399 -3.37 17.00 20.35
N GLY A 400 -4.27 16.29 21.04
CA GLY A 400 -5.35 15.52 20.41
C GLY A 400 -6.40 16.43 19.77
N ILE A 401 -6.85 17.45 20.51
CA ILE A 401 -7.84 18.44 20.03
C ILE A 401 -7.24 19.26 18.88
N ALA A 402 -5.97 19.63 18.97
CA ALA A 402 -5.24 20.33 17.91
C ALA A 402 -5.20 19.48 16.62
N GLN A 403 -4.87 18.19 16.74
CA GLN A 403 -4.87 17.29 15.59
C GLN A 403 -6.27 17.16 14.98
N GLU A 404 -7.30 16.97 15.81
CA GLU A 404 -8.68 16.84 15.34
C GLU A 404 -9.17 18.11 14.63
N THR A 405 -8.83 19.29 15.15
CA THR A 405 -9.17 20.58 14.55
C THR A 405 -8.52 20.75 13.18
N MET A 406 -7.22 20.47 13.09
CA MET A 406 -6.49 20.52 11.82
C MET A 406 -7.05 19.56 10.77
N LEU A 407 -7.42 18.33 11.18
CA LEU A 407 -8.06 17.36 10.30
C LEU A 407 -9.47 17.82 9.87
N GLY A 408 -10.22 18.44 10.77
CA GLY A 408 -11.52 19.05 10.47
C GLY A 408 -11.42 20.15 9.41
N ASN A 409 -10.31 20.89 9.40
CA ASN A 409 -9.99 21.89 8.39
C ASN A 409 -9.46 21.29 7.07
N GLY A 410 -9.48 19.96 6.93
CA GLY A 410 -9.04 19.26 5.72
C GLY A 410 -7.52 19.09 5.59
N ILE A 411 -6.76 19.36 6.66
CA ILE A 411 -5.30 19.33 6.63
C ILE A 411 -4.81 18.06 7.35
N ASN A 412 -4.17 17.16 6.60
CA ASN A 412 -3.60 15.94 7.16
C ASN A 412 -2.09 15.85 6.88
N PRO A 413 -1.23 16.28 7.81
CA PRO A 413 0.21 16.20 7.64
C PRO A 413 0.77 14.81 7.92
N LYS A 414 -0.07 13.79 8.17
CA LYS A 414 0.34 12.42 8.55
C LYS A 414 1.44 12.38 9.61
N ILE A 415 1.32 13.20 10.66
CA ILE A 415 2.23 13.20 11.80
C ILE A 415 1.57 12.46 12.97
N SER A 416 2.29 11.52 13.55
CA SER A 416 1.90 10.87 14.80
C SER A 416 2.20 11.78 15.98
N ILE A 417 1.17 12.28 16.67
CA ILE A 417 1.32 13.11 17.87
C ILE A 417 1.74 12.34 19.13
N SER A 418 1.63 11.00 19.11
CA SER A 418 2.11 10.15 20.20
C SER A 418 3.59 9.85 20.07
N ARG A 419 4.09 9.69 18.84
CA ARG A 419 5.50 9.38 18.54
C ARG A 419 6.31 10.61 18.14
N TRP A 420 5.65 11.73 17.82
CA TRP A 420 6.26 12.93 17.23
C TRP A 420 7.13 12.61 16.01
N ALA A 421 6.60 11.79 15.11
CA ALA A 421 7.24 11.36 13.87
C ALA A 421 6.22 11.33 12.74
N TYR A 422 6.69 11.49 11.51
CA TYR A 422 5.87 11.24 10.33
C TYR A 422 5.46 9.76 10.27
N ILE A 423 4.23 9.48 9.82
CA ILE A 423 3.68 8.13 9.81
C ILE A 423 4.56 7.18 8.98
N SER A 424 5.07 7.62 7.83
CA SER A 424 5.96 6.82 6.98
C SER A 424 7.27 6.45 7.69
N GLN A 425 7.91 7.39 8.39
CA GLN A 425 9.10 7.12 9.21
C GLN A 425 8.80 6.15 10.36
N ALA A 426 7.65 6.32 11.03
CA ALA A 426 7.21 5.43 12.09
C ALA A 426 6.95 4.00 11.56
N ASN A 427 6.35 3.89 10.37
CA ASN A 427 6.11 2.61 9.69
C ASN A 427 7.42 1.93 9.30
N LYS A 428 8.38 2.68 8.72
CA LYS A 428 9.74 2.16 8.43
C LYS A 428 10.39 1.59 9.69
N LYS A 429 10.39 2.35 10.79
CA LYS A 429 10.96 1.91 12.06
C LYS A 429 10.32 0.65 12.60
N ASP A 430 8.98 0.56 12.58
CA ASP A 430 8.26 -0.63 13.02
C ASP A 430 8.54 -1.85 12.11
N TRP A 431 8.63 -1.63 10.80
CA TRP A 431 8.95 -2.66 9.82
C TRP A 431 10.39 -3.20 9.99
N LEU A 432 11.39 -2.34 10.09
CA LEU A 432 12.79 -2.74 10.35
C LEU A 432 12.92 -3.48 11.68
N LYS A 433 12.28 -2.98 12.74
CA LYS A 433 12.27 -3.63 14.06
C LYS A 433 11.65 -5.03 14.01
N ARG A 434 10.59 -5.24 13.23
CA ARG A 434 9.96 -6.56 13.05
C ARG A 434 10.94 -7.60 12.52
N PHE A 435 11.86 -7.19 11.65
CA PHE A 435 12.88 -8.07 11.04
C PHE A 435 14.25 -8.00 11.73
N LYS A 436 14.38 -7.19 12.80
CA LYS A 436 15.63 -6.96 13.54
C LYS A 436 16.75 -6.37 12.66
N ILE A 437 16.37 -5.52 11.71
CA ILE A 437 17.29 -4.83 10.82
C ILE A 437 17.66 -3.47 11.46
N PRO A 438 18.95 -3.09 11.48
CA PRO A 438 19.37 -1.76 11.92
C PRO A 438 18.69 -0.62 11.13
N GLU A 439 18.49 0.54 11.77
CA GLU A 439 17.80 1.68 11.15
C GLU A 439 18.72 2.48 10.21
N GLU A 440 20.03 2.34 10.40
CA GLU A 440 21.11 2.96 9.65
C GLU A 440 21.47 2.23 8.35
N ASP A 441 20.97 1.00 8.16
CA ASP A 441 21.24 0.22 6.95
C ASP A 441 20.61 0.90 5.73
N ASP A 442 21.35 0.89 4.61
CA ASP A 442 20.84 1.34 3.33
C ASP A 442 19.91 0.29 2.68
N GLY A 443 19.23 0.67 1.59
CA GLY A 443 18.26 -0.19 0.92
C GLY A 443 18.82 -1.55 0.51
N GLU A 444 20.09 -1.61 0.11
CA GLU A 444 20.74 -2.87 -0.28
C GLU A 444 21.02 -3.76 0.93
N ASN A 445 21.61 -3.22 1.99
CA ASN A 445 21.87 -3.99 3.21
C ASN A 445 20.57 -4.49 3.86
N ILE A 446 19.50 -3.69 3.82
CA ILE A 446 18.16 -4.11 4.24
C ILE A 446 17.66 -5.26 3.37
N PHE A 447 17.79 -5.16 2.04
CA PHE A 447 17.38 -6.21 1.11
C PHE A 447 18.15 -7.52 1.36
N GLN A 448 19.47 -7.47 1.49
CA GLN A 448 20.30 -8.64 1.79
C GLN A 448 19.97 -9.24 3.17
N SER A 449 19.71 -8.41 4.17
CA SER A 449 19.27 -8.85 5.49
C SER A 449 17.93 -9.58 5.43
N LEU A 450 16.99 -9.12 4.59
CA LEU A 450 15.71 -9.79 4.38
C LEU A 450 15.89 -11.12 3.63
N LYS A 451 16.71 -11.17 2.57
CA LYS A 451 17.03 -12.42 1.87
C LYS A 451 17.58 -13.47 2.83
N SER A 452 18.55 -13.07 3.66
CA SER A 452 19.12 -13.92 4.71
C SER A 452 18.08 -14.33 5.75
N HIS A 453 17.28 -13.39 6.25
CA HIS A 453 16.19 -13.67 7.20
C HIS A 453 15.22 -14.70 6.64
N PHE A 454 14.93 -14.65 5.33
CA PHE A 454 13.98 -15.52 4.65
C PHE A 454 14.54 -16.83 4.12
N ASN A 455 15.86 -17.06 4.20
CA ASN A 455 16.57 -18.19 3.57
C ASN A 455 16.29 -18.27 2.06
N ILE A 456 16.35 -17.12 1.38
CA ILE A 456 16.22 -17.04 -0.08
C ILE A 456 17.64 -17.10 -0.65
N GLU A 457 17.98 -18.25 -1.24
CA GLU A 457 19.26 -18.42 -1.95
C GLU A 457 19.33 -17.49 -3.17
N GLY A 458 20.56 -17.06 -3.52
CA GLY A 458 20.84 -16.14 -4.63
C GLY A 458 20.61 -16.77 -5.99
#